data_AF-A0A9D3WJU0-F1
#
_entry.id   AF-A0A9D3WJU0-F1
#
_cell.length_a   1.000
_cell.length_b   1.000
_cell.length_c   1.000
_cell.angle_alpha   90.00
_cell.angle_beta   90.00
_cell.angle_gamma   90.00
#
_symmetry.space_group_name_H-M   'P 1'
#
loop_
_entity.id
_entity.type
_entity.pdbx_description
1 polymer ?
#
loop_
_entity_poly.entity_id
_entity_poly.type
_entity_poly.pdbx_seq_one_letter_code
_entity_poly.pdbx_strand_id
1 'polypeptide(L)' 'MFEIKKFDGVTNFNLWQVQMMTILVQIGLKKVVTGKKLENLNQTEWEELDENVLFAIQLCLANTVLQEVFGV' A
#
# COMPACT_ATOMS: atom_id res chain seq x y z
N MET A 1 11.01 -2.59 10.62
CA MET A 1 9.61 -2.86 10.28
C MET A 1 8.76 -1.91 11.11
N PHE A 2 7.99 -1.02 10.50
CA PHE A 2 7.03 -0.20 11.25
C PHE A 2 5.81 -1.07 11.53
N GLU A 3 5.48 -1.27 12.79
CA GLU A 3 4.35 -2.12 13.18
C GLU A 3 3.07 -1.28 13.09
N ILE A 4 2.39 -1.34 11.93
CA ILE A 4 1.04 -0.81 11.78
C ILE A 4 0.03 -1.88 12.18
N LYS A 5 -1.01 -1.49 12.92
CA LYS A 5 -2.15 -2.38 13.12
C LYS A 5 -2.77 -2.68 11.75
N LYS A 6 -2.88 -3.96 11.41
CA LYS A 6 -3.56 -4.39 10.20
C LYS A 6 -4.97 -3.82 10.13
N PHE A 7 -5.41 -3.42 8.95
CA PHE A 7 -6.80 -3.01 8.76
C PHE A 7 -7.72 -4.23 8.84
N ASP A 8 -8.65 -4.19 9.77
CA ASP A 8 -9.56 -5.27 10.13
C ASP A 8 -11.00 -5.03 9.64
N GLY A 9 -11.25 -3.96 8.88
CA GLY A 9 -12.59 -3.56 8.44
C GLY A 9 -13.40 -2.82 9.50
N VAL A 10 -12.92 -2.77 10.75
CA VAL A 10 -13.60 -2.09 11.88
C VAL A 10 -12.86 -0.82 12.29
N THR A 11 -11.53 -0.84 12.22
CA THR A 11 -10.68 0.31 12.52
C THR A 11 -11.05 1.49 11.63
N ASN A 12 -10.90 2.73 12.12
CA ASN A 12 -11.16 3.92 11.31
C ASN A 12 -10.27 3.89 10.05
N PHE A 13 -10.89 3.71 8.89
CA PHE A 13 -10.18 3.58 7.61
C PHE A 13 -9.33 4.81 7.30
N ASN A 14 -9.82 6.02 7.56
CA ASN A 14 -9.06 7.25 7.30
C ASN A 14 -7.80 7.32 8.15
N LEU A 15 -7.88 6.88 9.41
CA LEU A 15 -6.71 6.81 10.29
C LEU A 15 -5.70 5.78 9.78
N TRP A 16 -6.18 4.59 9.44
CA TRP A 16 -5.32 3.53 8.88
C TRP A 16 -4.68 3.97 7.56
N GLN A 17 -5.42 4.64 6.68
CA GLN A 17 -4.92 5.16 5.41
C GLN A 17 -3.77 6.15 5.61
N VAL A 18 -3.88 7.09 6.56
CA VAL A 18 -2.80 8.03 6.88
C VAL A 18 -1.53 7.30 7.38
N GLN A 19 -1.70 6.29 8.23
CA GLN A 19 -0.60 5.46 8.71
C GLN A 19 0.04 4.66 7.57
N MET A 20 -0.78 4.05 6.70
CA MET A 20 -0.32 3.28 5.55
C MET A 20 0.45 4.16 4.56
N MET A 21 -0.05 5.37 4.26
CA MET A 21 0.67 6.34 3.42
C MET A 21 2.03 6.71 4.00
N THR A 22 2.13 6.84 5.33
CA THR A 22 3.40 7.12 6.01
C THR A 22 4.41 5.98 5.79
N ILE A 23 3.96 4.73 5.88
CA ILE A 23 4.80 3.55 5.63
C ILE A 23 5.28 3.51 4.18
N LEU A 24 4.38 3.68 3.22
CA LEU A 24 4.73 3.68 1.79
C LEU A 24 5.78 4.76 1.49
N VAL A 25 5.68 5.93 2.12
CA VAL A 25 6.70 6.99 2.02
C VAL A 25 8.04 6.53 2.60
N GLN A 26 8.04 5.88 3.76
CA GLN A 26 9.26 5.39 4.43
C GLN A 26 9.99 4.31 3.65
N ILE A 27 9.26 3.45 2.92
CA ILE A 27 9.86 2.41 2.06
C ILE A 27 10.20 2.91 0.65
N GLY A 28 10.19 4.23 0.43
CA GLY A 28 10.63 4.86 -0.83
C GLY A 28 9.54 4.96 -1.89
N LEU A 29 8.31 4.51 -1.62
CA LEU A 29 7.20 4.49 -2.57
C LEU A 29 6.41 5.81 -2.61
N LYS A 30 6.89 6.88 -1.94
CA LYS A 30 6.25 8.22 -1.91
C LYS A 30 5.79 8.70 -3.28
N LYS A 31 6.61 8.49 -4.32
CA LYS A 31 6.35 8.99 -5.68
C LYS A 31 5.17 8.26 -6.34
N VAL A 32 5.05 6.95 -6.10
CA VAL A 32 3.96 6.09 -6.57
C VAL A 32 2.64 6.49 -5.90
N VAL A 33 2.67 6.66 -4.57
CA VAL A 33 1.49 7.03 -3.78
C VAL A 33 0.90 8.39 -4.18
N THR A 34 1.74 9.31 -4.68
CA THR A 34 1.28 10.61 -5.18
C THR A 34 0.69 10.57 -6.60
N GLY A 35 0.63 9.41 -7.25
CA GLY A 35 0.07 9.23 -8.59
C GLY A 35 0.84 9.91 -9.72
N LYS A 36 2.03 10.45 -9.42
CA LYS A 36 2.90 11.07 -10.43
C LYS A 36 3.79 10.00 -11.03
N LYS A 37 3.40 9.49 -12.20
CA LYS A 37 4.31 8.71 -13.05
C LYS A 37 5.57 9.54 -13.27
N LEU A 38 6.72 9.00 -12.86
CA LEU A 38 8.00 9.65 -13.16
C LEU A 38 8.16 9.62 -14.68
N GLU A 39 8.35 10.79 -15.29
CA GLU A 39 8.56 10.94 -16.73
C GLU A 39 9.76 10.11 -17.25
N ASN A 40 10.65 9.72 -16.34
CA ASN A 40 11.87 8.97 -16.61
C ASN A 40 11.82 7.49 -16.21
N LEU A 41 10.73 7.00 -15.58
CA LEU A 41 10.59 5.57 -15.31
C LEU A 41 10.10 4.86 -16.57
N ASN A 42 10.76 3.77 -16.94
CA ASN A 42 10.24 2.90 -17.97
C ASN A 42 9.01 2.13 -17.45
N GLN A 43 8.25 1.52 -18.38
CA GLN A 43 6.99 0.87 -18.04
C GLN A 43 7.18 -0.29 -17.04
N THR A 44 8.25 -1.08 -17.18
CA THR A 44 8.57 -2.21 -16.30
C THR A 44 8.88 -1.73 -14.88
N GLU A 45 9.72 -0.71 -14.72
CA GLU A 45 10.05 -0.15 -13.39
C GLU A 45 8.80 0.45 -12.72
N TRP A 46 7.88 1.01 -13.51
CA TRP A 46 6.61 1.51 -13.00
C TRP A 46 5.69 0.38 -12.51
N GLU A 47 5.59 -0.71 -13.27
CA GLU A 47 4.82 -1.91 -12.90
C GLU A 47 5.37 -2.57 -11.62
N GLU A 48 6.69 -2.71 -11.51
CA GLU A 48 7.33 -3.23 -10.29
C GLU A 48 7.02 -2.36 -9.07
N LEU A 49 7.00 -1.04 -9.23
CA LEU A 49 6.68 -0.10 -8.16
C LEU A 49 5.20 -0.17 -7.75
N ASP A 50 4.30 -0.31 -8.71
CA ASP A 50 2.86 -0.49 -8.47
C ASP A 50 2.58 -1.80 -7.74
N GLU A 51 3.22 -2.89 -8.18
CA GLU A 51 3.12 -4.22 -7.55
C GLU A 51 3.66 -4.20 -6.11
N ASN A 52 4.78 -3.52 -5.87
CA ASN A 52 5.33 -3.35 -4.52
C ASN A 52 4.40 -2.57 -3.58
N VAL A 53 3.69 -1.55 -4.09
CA VAL A 53 2.65 -0.85 -3.30
C VAL A 53 1.52 -1.79 -2.96
N LEU A 54 1.05 -2.58 -3.93
CA LEU A 54 -0.01 -3.57 -3.72
C LEU A 54 0.37 -4.58 -2.63
N PHE A 55 1.57 -5.17 -2.71
CA PHE A 55 2.05 -6.13 -1.70
C PHE A 55 2.18 -5.50 -0.30
N ALA A 56 2.70 -4.28 -0.21
CA ALA A 56 2.79 -3.57 1.05
C ALA A 56 1.40 -3.34 1.68
N ILE A 57 0.40 -2.98 0.86
CA ILE A 57 -0.99 -2.83 1.31
C ILE A 57 -1.54 -4.18 1.78
N GLN A 58 -1.41 -5.24 0.97
CA GLN A 58 -1.92 -6.58 1.30
C GLN A 58 -1.35 -7.11 2.63
N LEU A 59 -0.06 -6.91 2.90
CA LEU A 59 0.57 -7.29 4.16
C LEU A 59 0.01 -6.54 5.37
N CYS A 60 -0.56 -5.35 5.15
CA CYS A 60 -1.18 -4.50 6.17
C CYS A 60 -2.70 -4.70 6.29
N LEU A 61 -3.27 -5.69 5.60
CA LEU A 61 -4.68 -6.09 5.75
C LEU A 61 -4.79 -7.32 6.65
N ALA A 62 -5.89 -7.39 7.41
CA ALA A 62 -6.29 -8.61 8.11
C ALA A 62 -6.76 -9.65 7.10
N ASN A 63 -6.66 -10.94 7.47
CA ASN A 63 -7.04 -12.03 6.58
C ASN A 63 -8.48 -11.89 6.09
N THR A 64 -9.42 -11.57 6.99
CA THR A 64 -10.83 -11.36 6.63
C THR A 64 -11.02 -10.33 5.52
N VAL A 65 -10.30 -9.20 5.62
CA VAL A 65 -10.34 -8.13 4.62
C VAL A 65 -9.67 -8.56 3.30
N LEU A 66 -8.58 -9.34 3.36
CA LEU A 66 -7.95 -9.90 2.15
C LEU A 66 -8.93 -10.80 1.39
N GLN A 67 -9.69 -11.65 2.08
CA GLN A 67 -10.68 -12.53 1.46
C GLN A 67 -11.81 -11.72 0.81
N GLU A 68 -12.28 -10.66 1.48
CA GLU A 68 -13.35 -9.80 0.96
C GLU A 68 -12.93 -9.00 -0.28
N VAL A 69 -11.71 -8.45 -0.28
CA VAL A 69 -11.25 -7.56 -1.36
C VAL A 69 -10.67 -8.31 -2.55
N PHE A 70 -9.95 -9.41 -2.30
CA PHE A 70 -9.19 -10.14 -3.33
C PHE A 70 -9.75 -11.53 -3.63
N GLY A 71 -10.75 -12.01 -2.89
CA GLY A 71 -11.38 -13.31 -3.12
C GLY A 71 -10.47 -14.52 -2.83
N VAL A 72 -9.48 -14.34 -1.94
CA VAL A 72 -8.48 -15.38 -1.56
C VAL A 72 -8.98 -16.26 -0.41
#